data_AF-A0A7C2IX16-F1
#
_entry.id   AF-A0A7C2IX16-F1
#
_cell.length_a   1.000
_cell.length_b   1.000
_cell.length_c   1.000
_cell.angle_alpha   90.00
_cell.angle_beta   90.00
_cell.angle_gamma   90.00
#
_symmetry.space_group_name_H-M   'P 1'
#
loop_
_entity.id
_entity.type
_entity.pdbx_description
1 polymer ?
#
loop_
_entity_poly.entity_id
_entity_poly.type
_entity_poly.pdbx_seq_one_letter_code
_entity_poly.pdbx_strand_id
1 'polypeptide(L)'
;MGPAFALNEVRQRLLRSLLGSGDVGRSAAGTGTSQPGGPPPEEAPVELAVITANEINDRHGTGVLLQRILRQRAAVFSIRSRNDYGSQQLGDGQALVPQRGAARSEWFRRVLMVLGRRAVRQALCVPYLPDEAASAIAIQAAYGARLAVWIMDDQNVAVEGM
;
A
#
# COMPACT_ATOMS: atom_id res chain seq x y z
N MET A 1 -12.72 17.10 -8.56
CA MET A 1 -12.15 16.43 -7.36
C MET A 1 -13.12 16.56 -6.19
N GLY A 2 -13.55 15.45 -5.59
CA GLY A 2 -14.49 15.48 -4.45
C GLY A 2 -13.82 15.86 -3.11
N PRO A 3 -14.60 16.18 -2.06
CA PRO A 3 -14.09 16.67 -0.76
C PRO A 3 -13.17 15.68 -0.03
N ALA A 4 -13.35 14.37 -0.23
CA ALA A 4 -12.46 13.35 0.34
C ALA A 4 -11.03 13.47 -0.19
N PHE A 5 -10.86 13.86 -1.45
CA PHE A 5 -9.54 13.96 -2.09
C PHE A 5 -8.72 15.13 -1.51
N ALA A 6 -9.36 16.26 -1.23
CA ALA A 6 -8.70 17.43 -0.64
C ALA A 6 -8.20 17.17 0.79
N LEU A 7 -8.96 16.41 1.59
CA LEU A 7 -8.58 16.05 2.97
C LEU A 7 -7.35 15.13 3.00
N ASN A 8 -7.25 14.24 2.01
CA ASN A 8 -6.15 13.28 1.88
C ASN A 8 -4.83 13.98 1.57
N GLU A 9 -4.84 15.02 0.74
CA GLU A 9 -3.65 15.81 0.45
C GLU A 9 -3.09 16.52 1.69
N VAL A 10 -3.96 17.08 2.53
CA VAL A 10 -3.54 17.78 3.76
C VAL A 10 -2.88 16.82 4.73
N ARG A 11 -3.47 15.63 4.92
CA ARG A 11 -2.93 14.59 5.81
C ARG A 11 -1.59 14.06 5.33
N GLN A 12 -1.48 13.74 4.04
CA GLN A 12 -0.20 13.33 3.45
C GLN A 12 0.88 14.39 3.62
N ARG A 13 0.55 15.66 3.38
CA ARG A 13 1.50 16.76 3.50
C ARG A 13 2.02 16.89 4.92
N LEU A 14 1.12 16.83 5.91
CA LEU A 14 1.47 16.88 7.33
C LEU A 14 2.35 15.69 7.74
N LEU A 15 1.99 14.48 7.33
CA LEU A 15 2.77 13.29 7.64
C LEU A 15 4.16 13.33 6.99
N ARG A 16 4.24 13.76 5.73
CA ARG A 16 5.53 13.96 5.05
C ARG A 16 6.38 15.02 5.75
N SER A 17 5.79 16.11 6.25
CA SER A 17 6.54 17.11 7.02
C SER A 17 7.02 16.60 8.38
N LEU A 18 6.22 15.77 9.06
CA LEU A 18 6.57 15.20 10.37
C LEU A 18 7.65 14.12 10.28
N LEU A 19 7.72 13.40 9.16
CA LEU A 19 8.70 12.33 8.97
C LEU A 19 10.11 12.83 8.61
N GLY A 20 10.25 14.12 8.26
CA GLY A 20 11.53 14.72 7.88
C GLY A 20 12.14 14.14 6.59
N SER A 21 12.96 14.93 5.90
CA SER A 21 13.73 14.48 4.74
C SER A 21 14.84 13.52 5.18
N GLY A 22 14.51 12.27 5.49
CA GLY A 22 15.53 11.25 5.74
C GLY A 22 16.25 10.92 4.43
N ASP A 23 17.56 11.12 4.45
CA ASP A 23 18.52 11.11 3.36
C ASP A 23 18.23 10.10 2.23
N VAL A 24 18.28 10.62 1.01
CA VAL A 24 17.91 9.90 -0.22
C VAL A 24 19.19 9.25 -0.75
N GLY A 25 19.30 7.94 -0.61
CA GLY A 25 20.25 7.13 -1.38
C GLY A 25 19.93 7.21 -2.87
N ARG A 26 20.41 8.26 -3.54
CA ARG A 26 20.44 8.38 -5.00
C ARG A 26 21.57 7.48 -5.51
N SER A 27 21.20 6.40 -6.20
CA SER A 27 22.11 5.77 -7.16
C SER A 27 22.10 6.62 -8.44
N ALA A 28 23.30 6.91 -8.96
CA ALA A 28 23.56 7.88 -10.01
C ALA A 28 23.21 7.35 -11.42
N ALA A 29 22.57 8.20 -12.23
CA ALA A 29 22.84 8.33 -13.68
C ALA A 29 22.06 9.51 -14.27
N GLY A 30 22.75 10.34 -15.08
CA GLY A 30 22.13 11.14 -16.15
C GLY A 30 22.01 12.65 -15.89
N THR A 31 23.03 13.40 -16.29
CA THR A 31 22.97 14.85 -16.51
C THR A 31 22.07 15.18 -17.71
N GLY A 32 20.90 15.78 -17.42
CA GLY A 32 20.01 16.38 -18.41
C GLY A 32 19.49 17.71 -17.88
N THR A 33 19.70 18.77 -18.64
CA THR A 33 19.31 20.16 -18.38
C THR A 33 17.85 20.31 -17.95
N SER A 34 17.63 20.89 -16.78
CA SER A 34 16.30 21.15 -16.21
C SER A 34 15.65 22.38 -16.86
N GLN A 35 14.57 22.16 -17.62
CA GLN A 35 13.55 23.19 -17.83
C GLN A 35 12.81 23.47 -16.50
N PRO A 36 12.29 24.68 -16.27
CA PRO A 36 11.44 24.96 -15.11
C PRO A 36 10.14 24.16 -15.25
N GLY A 37 10.08 23.02 -14.55
CA GLY A 37 9.01 22.05 -14.66
C GLY A 37 7.67 22.63 -14.23
N GLY A 38 6.67 22.51 -15.09
CA GLY A 38 5.27 22.62 -14.69
C GLY A 38 4.94 21.62 -13.57
N PRO A 39 3.74 21.73 -12.95
CA PRO A 39 3.34 20.81 -11.89
C PRO A 39 3.56 19.36 -12.37
N PRO A 40 4.18 18.49 -11.55
CA PRO A 40 4.44 17.11 -11.94
C PRO A 40 3.12 16.45 -12.36
N PRO A 41 3.14 15.55 -13.37
CA PRO A 41 1.94 14.89 -13.85
C PRO A 41 1.22 14.21 -12.68
N GLU A 42 -0.09 14.43 -12.60
CA GLU A 42 -0.95 13.92 -11.54
C GLU A 42 -0.94 12.38 -11.58
N GLU A 43 -0.44 11.74 -10.52
CA GLU A 43 -0.36 10.27 -10.46
C GLU A 43 -1.77 9.67 -10.45
N ALA A 44 -2.03 8.66 -11.28
CA ALA A 44 -3.34 8.04 -11.41
C ALA A 44 -3.86 7.51 -10.05
N PRO A 45 -5.16 7.72 -9.74
CA PRO A 45 -5.72 7.33 -8.44
C PRO A 45 -5.75 5.81 -8.27
N VAL A 46 -5.68 5.37 -7.02
CA VAL A 46 -5.87 3.98 -6.60
C VAL A 46 -7.30 3.84 -6.06
N GLU A 47 -8.15 3.13 -6.80
CA GLU A 47 -9.51 2.84 -6.34
C GLU A 47 -9.50 1.82 -5.20
N LEU A 48 -8.59 0.83 -5.25
CA LEU A 48 -8.43 -0.18 -4.21
C LEU A 48 -6.97 -0.56 -3.98
N ALA A 49 -6.46 -0.31 -2.78
CA ALA A 49 -5.23 -0.93 -2.30
C ALA A 49 -5.56 -2.30 -1.69
N VAL A 50 -4.92 -3.38 -2.16
CA VAL A 50 -5.08 -4.72 -1.58
C VAL A 50 -3.81 -5.07 -0.85
N ILE A 51 -3.91 -5.32 0.47
CA ILE A 51 -2.78 -5.62 1.34
C ILE A 51 -2.85 -7.10 1.73
N THR A 52 -1.83 -7.86 1.36
CA THR A 52 -1.71 -9.31 1.62
C THR A 52 -0.32 -9.64 2.13
N ALA A 53 -0.13 -10.81 2.75
CA ALA A 53 1.23 -11.26 3.07
C ALA A 53 2.03 -11.59 1.81
N ASN A 54 1.42 -12.34 0.89
CA ASN A 54 2.06 -12.88 -0.30
C ASN A 54 1.39 -12.46 -1.60
N GLU A 55 1.94 -12.92 -2.72
CA GLU A 55 1.54 -12.59 -4.08
C GLU A 55 0.12 -13.05 -4.40
N ILE A 56 -0.71 -12.17 -4.97
CA ILE A 56 -2.04 -12.59 -5.47
C ILE A 56 -1.84 -13.24 -6.84
N ASN A 57 -1.69 -14.56 -6.82
CA ASN A 57 -1.52 -15.41 -7.99
C ASN A 57 -2.23 -16.77 -7.84
N ASP A 58 -2.00 -17.67 -8.78
CA ASP A 58 -2.58 -19.00 -8.87
C ASP A 58 -1.83 -20.08 -8.06
N ARG A 59 -0.82 -19.71 -7.28
CA ARG A 59 0.06 -20.65 -6.58
C ARG A 59 -0.27 -20.86 -5.11
N HIS A 60 -1.20 -20.11 -4.54
CA HIS A 60 -1.71 -20.34 -3.18
C HIS A 60 -3.19 -19.93 -3.04
N GLY A 61 -3.87 -20.51 -2.05
CA GLY A 61 -5.34 -20.44 -1.91
C GLY A 61 -5.90 -19.02 -1.84
N THR A 62 -5.39 -18.18 -0.93
CA THR A 62 -5.85 -16.78 -0.78
C THR A 62 -5.66 -15.97 -2.06
N GLY A 63 -4.56 -16.20 -2.80
CA GLY A 63 -4.30 -15.54 -4.08
C GLY A 63 -5.39 -15.86 -5.11
N VAL A 64 -5.74 -17.13 -5.27
CA VAL A 64 -6.81 -17.59 -6.18
C VAL A 64 -8.16 -16.98 -5.81
N LEU A 65 -8.49 -16.92 -4.51
CA LEU A 65 -9.77 -16.35 -4.05
C LEU A 65 -9.84 -14.85 -4.34
N LEU A 66 -8.78 -14.10 -4.04
CA LEU A 66 -8.71 -12.66 -4.30
C LEU A 66 -8.78 -12.36 -5.79
N GLN A 67 -8.12 -13.14 -6.65
CA GLN A 67 -8.26 -12.99 -8.11
C GLN A 67 -9.70 -13.12 -8.58
N ARG A 68 -10.45 -14.09 -8.03
CA ARG A 68 -11.84 -14.31 -8.42
C ARG A 68 -12.76 -13.18 -7.98
N ILE A 69 -12.62 -12.72 -6.73
CA ILE A 69 -13.48 -11.68 -6.16
C ILE A 69 -13.19 -10.31 -6.76
N LEU A 70 -11.92 -10.02 -7.04
CA LEU A 70 -11.48 -8.72 -7.52
C LEU A 70 -11.34 -8.65 -9.05
N ARG A 71 -11.71 -9.70 -9.79
CA ARG A 71 -11.48 -9.84 -11.24
C ARG A 71 -11.93 -8.65 -12.09
N GLN A 72 -13.01 -7.96 -11.68
CA GLN A 72 -13.58 -6.83 -12.42
C GLN A 72 -13.20 -5.46 -11.83
N ARG A 73 -12.31 -5.42 -10.85
CA ARG A 73 -11.85 -4.18 -10.24
C ARG A 73 -10.68 -3.63 -11.05
N ALA A 74 -10.77 -2.36 -11.43
CA ALA A 74 -9.68 -1.59 -12.04
C ALA A 74 -9.06 -0.63 -11.02
N ALA A 75 -7.91 -0.04 -11.36
CA ALA A 75 -7.11 0.84 -10.52
C ALA A 75 -6.77 0.18 -9.17
N VAL A 76 -6.39 -1.10 -9.23
CA VAL A 76 -6.01 -1.90 -8.06
C VAL A 76 -4.51 -1.80 -7.85
N PHE A 77 -4.08 -1.47 -6.64
CA PHE A 77 -2.67 -1.48 -6.26
C PHE A 77 -2.41 -2.54 -5.20
N SER A 78 -1.58 -3.53 -5.51
CA SER A 78 -1.29 -4.64 -4.60
C SER A 78 -0.05 -4.38 -3.76
N ILE A 79 -0.20 -4.47 -2.45
CA ILE A 79 0.87 -4.30 -1.47
C ILE A 79 1.05 -5.63 -0.76
N ARG A 80 2.27 -6.17 -0.79
CA ARG A 80 2.61 -7.42 -0.12
C ARG A 80 3.74 -7.25 0.86
N SER A 81 3.78 -8.04 1.93
CA SER A 81 4.88 -8.00 2.90
C SER A 81 6.02 -8.97 2.54
N ARG A 82 5.73 -10.02 1.77
CA ARG A 82 6.63 -11.11 1.39
C ARG A 82 6.50 -11.49 -0.10
N ASN A 83 7.48 -12.27 -0.57
CA ASN A 83 7.52 -12.89 -1.90
C ASN A 83 7.85 -14.37 -1.77
N ASP A 84 6.85 -15.21 -1.49
CA ASP A 84 7.07 -16.64 -1.30
C ASP A 84 6.60 -17.47 -2.50
N TYR A 85 5.73 -16.92 -3.36
CA TYR A 85 5.03 -17.66 -4.42
C TYR A 85 5.26 -17.10 -5.84
N GLY A 86 6.24 -16.22 -6.04
CA GLY A 86 6.72 -15.83 -7.37
C GLY A 86 6.23 -14.45 -7.81
N SER A 87 5.52 -14.38 -8.93
CA SER A 87 5.07 -13.09 -9.47
C SER A 87 3.65 -12.75 -9.02
N GLN A 88 3.44 -11.49 -8.66
CA GLN A 88 2.11 -10.89 -8.51
C GLN A 88 1.39 -10.86 -9.87
N GLN A 89 0.11 -11.25 -9.89
CA GLN A 89 -0.70 -11.26 -11.12
C GLN A 89 -1.92 -10.34 -11.03
N LEU A 90 -2.31 -9.88 -9.84
CA LEU A 90 -3.42 -8.95 -9.65
C LEU A 90 -2.92 -7.52 -9.42
N GLY A 91 -3.58 -6.56 -10.06
CA GLY A 91 -3.37 -5.12 -9.88
C GLY A 91 -2.69 -4.44 -11.07
N ASP A 92 -2.97 -3.15 -11.23
CA ASP A 92 -2.34 -2.26 -12.22
C ASP A 92 -0.98 -1.74 -11.72
N GLY A 93 -0.73 -1.88 -10.43
CA GLY A 93 0.55 -1.60 -9.80
C GLY A 93 0.76 -2.46 -8.57
N GLN A 94 2.01 -2.59 -8.16
CA GLN A 94 2.38 -3.45 -7.06
C GLN A 94 3.60 -2.94 -6.30
N ALA A 95 3.70 -3.29 -5.01
CA ALA A 95 4.89 -3.04 -4.20
C ALA A 95 5.08 -4.11 -3.12
N LEU A 96 6.35 -4.39 -2.81
CA LEU A 96 6.76 -5.17 -1.65
C LEU A 96 7.07 -4.19 -0.49
N VAL A 97 6.27 -4.24 0.57
CA VAL A 97 6.35 -3.36 1.74
C VAL A 97 6.42 -4.21 3.02
N PRO A 98 7.58 -4.81 3.32
CA PRO A 98 7.77 -5.48 4.59
C PRO A 98 7.82 -4.42 5.71
N GLN A 99 7.15 -4.66 6.83
CA GLN A 99 7.22 -3.81 8.02
C GLN A 99 8.21 -4.37 9.04
N ARG A 100 8.28 -5.70 9.23
CA ARG A 100 9.31 -6.39 10.03
C ARG A 100 9.48 -5.80 11.43
N GLY A 101 8.38 -5.53 12.13
CA GLY A 101 8.41 -4.95 13.47
C GLY A 101 8.95 -3.52 13.55
N ALA A 102 9.00 -2.79 12.43
CA ALA A 102 9.43 -1.40 12.42
C ALA A 102 8.58 -0.51 13.33
N ALA A 103 9.14 0.62 13.75
CA ALA A 103 8.39 1.62 14.48
C ALA A 103 7.24 2.20 13.63
N ARG A 104 6.18 2.69 14.29
CA ARG A 104 4.99 3.20 13.62
C ARG A 104 5.31 4.27 12.57
N SER A 105 6.21 5.21 12.84
CA SER A 105 6.61 6.25 11.88
C SER A 105 7.15 5.68 10.56
N GLU A 106 7.88 4.57 10.63
CA GLU A 106 8.44 3.90 9.47
C GLU A 106 7.37 3.21 8.62
N TRP A 107 6.26 2.73 9.23
CA TRP A 107 5.13 2.20 8.46
C TRP A 107 4.58 3.25 7.49
N PHE A 108 4.40 4.47 7.99
CA PHE A 108 3.93 5.61 7.19
C PHE A 108 4.94 5.97 6.12
N ARG A 109 6.24 6.05 6.46
CA ARG A 109 7.29 6.35 5.48
C ARG A 109 7.25 5.35 4.32
N ARG A 110 7.24 4.05 4.60
CA ARG A 110 7.23 3.00 3.58
C ARG A 110 6.00 3.04 2.69
N VAL A 111 4.83 3.21 3.29
CA VAL A 111 3.57 3.35 2.54
C VAL A 111 3.58 4.59 1.64
N LEU A 112 4.02 5.75 2.16
CA LEU A 112 4.09 7.01 1.42
C LEU A 112 5.12 6.97 0.28
N MET A 113 6.20 6.18 0.42
CA MET A 113 7.18 5.96 -0.65
C MET A 113 6.55 5.19 -1.81
N VAL A 114 5.75 4.16 -1.54
CA VAL A 114 5.18 3.33 -2.61
C VAL A 114 3.94 3.96 -3.20
N LEU A 115 3.00 4.47 -2.40
CA LEU A 115 1.74 5.02 -2.89
C LEU A 115 1.86 6.48 -3.35
N GLY A 116 2.94 7.17 -2.99
CA GLY A 116 3.23 8.49 -3.53
C GLY A 116 2.16 9.52 -3.18
N ARG A 117 1.80 10.34 -4.16
CA ARG A 117 0.75 11.38 -4.06
C ARG A 117 -0.61 10.88 -4.53
N ARG A 118 -0.71 9.63 -4.97
CA ARG A 118 -1.97 9.03 -5.43
C ARG A 118 -3.05 9.15 -4.37
N ALA A 119 -4.27 9.42 -4.81
CA ALA A 119 -5.43 9.24 -3.95
C ALA A 119 -5.72 7.74 -3.78
N VAL A 120 -6.03 7.32 -2.55
CA VAL A 120 -6.39 5.92 -2.26
C VAL A 120 -7.79 5.92 -1.66
N ARG A 121 -8.76 5.35 -2.35
CA ARG A 121 -10.17 5.42 -1.91
C ARG A 121 -10.53 4.31 -0.93
N GLN A 122 -10.05 3.10 -1.19
CA GLN A 122 -10.35 1.92 -0.40
C GLN A 122 -9.09 1.12 -0.13
N ALA A 123 -9.05 0.46 1.02
CA ALA A 123 -8.01 -0.50 1.38
C ALA A 123 -8.68 -1.81 1.82
N LEU A 124 -8.27 -2.93 1.25
CA LEU A 124 -8.65 -4.26 1.68
C LEU A 124 -7.42 -4.94 2.30
N CYS A 125 -7.45 -5.15 3.61
CA CYS A 125 -6.41 -5.87 4.33
C CYS A 125 -6.83 -7.33 4.50
N VAL A 126 -6.00 -8.25 4.05
CA VAL A 126 -6.11 -9.69 4.33
C VAL A 126 -4.93 -10.07 5.24
N PRO A 127 -5.07 -9.89 6.56
CA PRO A 127 -3.96 -10.07 7.48
C PRO A 127 -3.63 -11.55 7.65
N TYR A 128 -2.33 -11.85 7.56
CA TYR A 128 -1.76 -13.13 7.96
C TYR A 128 -0.62 -12.92 8.97
N LEU A 129 0.02 -11.75 8.91
CA LEU A 129 1.09 -11.27 9.78
C LEU A 129 0.76 -9.84 10.28
N PRO A 130 1.47 -9.36 11.31
CA PRO A 130 1.34 -7.97 11.76
C PRO A 130 1.65 -6.92 10.68
N ASP A 131 2.45 -7.28 9.68
CA ASP A 131 2.91 -6.38 8.61
C ASP A 131 1.75 -5.83 7.76
N GLU A 132 0.73 -6.65 7.46
CA GLU A 132 -0.42 -6.21 6.67
C GLU A 132 -1.28 -5.22 7.46
N ALA A 133 -1.49 -5.48 8.76
CA ALA A 133 -2.21 -4.57 9.65
C ALA A 133 -1.49 -3.22 9.79
N ALA A 134 -0.17 -3.25 9.99
CA ALA A 134 0.66 -2.04 10.05
C ALA A 134 0.56 -1.19 8.77
N SER A 135 0.64 -1.84 7.60
CA SER A 135 0.50 -1.17 6.30
C SER A 135 -0.92 -0.63 6.10
N ALA A 136 -1.96 -1.39 6.45
CA ALA A 136 -3.35 -0.97 6.36
C ALA A 136 -3.67 0.25 7.25
N ILE A 137 -3.14 0.27 8.48
CA ILE A 137 -3.26 1.41 9.40
C ILE A 137 -2.60 2.65 8.80
N ALA A 138 -1.37 2.51 8.27
CA ALA A 138 -0.67 3.62 7.64
C ALA A 138 -1.42 4.16 6.41
N ILE A 139 -1.99 3.28 5.57
CA ILE A 139 -2.81 3.67 4.42
C ILE A 139 -4.07 4.42 4.86
N GLN A 140 -4.83 3.87 5.82
CA GLN A 140 -6.04 4.52 6.32
C GLN A 140 -5.74 5.90 6.89
N ALA A 141 -4.69 6.02 7.70
CA ALA A 141 -4.37 7.26 8.39
C ALA A 141 -3.79 8.31 7.43
N ALA A 142 -2.95 7.91 6.49
CA ALA A 142 -2.33 8.84 5.54
C ALA A 142 -3.24 9.26 4.40
N TYR A 143 -4.12 8.36 3.94
CA TYR A 143 -4.95 8.58 2.75
C TYR A 143 -6.44 8.64 3.05
N GLY A 144 -6.88 8.55 4.31
CA GLY A 144 -8.32 8.53 4.65
C GLY A 144 -9.10 7.40 3.98
N ALA A 145 -8.43 6.34 3.52
CA ALA A 145 -9.04 5.27 2.75
C ALA A 145 -10.09 4.52 3.59
N ARG A 146 -11.19 4.11 2.96
CA ARG A 146 -12.16 3.20 3.58
C ARG A 146 -11.50 1.84 3.75
N LEU A 147 -11.21 1.46 4.99
CA LEU A 147 -10.53 0.21 5.31
C LEU A 147 -11.55 -0.90 5.53
N ALA A 148 -11.37 -2.03 4.84
CA ALA A 148 -12.02 -3.30 5.09
C ALA A 148 -10.95 -4.34 5.48
N VAL A 149 -11.30 -5.22 6.41
CA VAL A 149 -10.44 -6.34 6.83
C VAL A 149 -11.16 -7.64 6.49
N TRP A 150 -10.48 -8.51 5.75
CA TRP A 150 -10.95 -9.86 5.45
C TRP A 150 -10.26 -10.83 6.39
N ILE A 151 -11.03 -11.35 7.35
CA ILE A 151 -10.59 -12.41 8.28
C ILE A 151 -10.91 -13.77 7.66
N MET A 152 -9.91 -14.63 7.50
CA MET A 152 -10.08 -16.02 7.07
C MET A 152 -10.25 -16.93 8.30
N ASP A 153 -11.06 -17.99 8.21
CA ASP A 153 -11.37 -18.86 9.36
C ASP A 153 -10.14 -19.66 9.84
N ASP A 154 -9.26 -20.02 8.91
CA ASP A 154 -8.01 -20.75 9.15
C ASP A 154 -7.01 -19.95 9.99
N GLN A 155 -7.20 -18.64 10.12
CA GLN A 155 -6.45 -17.75 11.03
C GLN A 155 -7.08 -17.66 12.43
N ASN A 156 -8.25 -18.25 12.68
CA ASN A 156 -8.98 -18.14 13.96
C ASN A 156 -8.90 -19.41 14.83
N VAL A 157 -8.10 -20.41 14.45
CA VAL A 157 -7.92 -21.63 15.27
C VAL A 157 -6.65 -21.52 16.11
N ALA A 158 -6.84 -21.03 17.34
CA ALA A 158 -5.94 -21.10 18.50
C ALA A 158 -4.53 -20.50 18.36
N VAL A 159 -4.39 -19.25 18.83
CA VAL A 159 -3.24 -18.89 19.67
C VAL A 159 -3.82 -18.61 21.04
N GLU A 160 -3.43 -19.43 22.02
CA GLU A 160 -3.95 -19.44 23.38
C GLU A 160 -4.14 -18.02 23.94
N GLY A 161 -5.27 -17.81 24.61
CA GLY A 161 -5.36 -16.77 25.61
C GLY A 161 -4.27 -17.02 26.65
N MET A 162 -3.26 -16.17 26.64
CA MET A 162 -2.26 -16.04 27.71
C MET A 162 -2.20 -14.58 28.12
#